data_AF-A0A1G1TD77-F1
#
_entry.id   AF-A0A1G1TD77-F1
#
_cell.length_a   1.000
_cell.length_b   1.000
_cell.length_c   1.000
_cell.angle_alpha   90.00
_cell.angle_beta   90.00
_cell.angle_gamma   90.00
#
_symmetry.space_group_name_H-M   'P 1'
#
loop_
_entity.id
_entity.type
_entity.pdbx_description
1 polymer ?
#
loop_
_entity_poly.entity_id
_entity_poly.type
_entity_poly.pdbx_seq_one_letter_code
_entity_poly.pdbx_strand_id
1 'polypeptide(L)' 'MYETDLTDFQWHVMQNALPVARRRKYSLRLILNALLYLTKSGCQWRLLPHDFPPYPICFYFSSTLVKAMPFRARL' A
#
# COMPACT_ATOMS: atom_id res chain seq x y z
N MET A 1 -13.17 7.79 3.52
CA MET A 1 -11.94 8.03 4.31
C MET A 1 -11.99 7.07 5.46
N TYR A 2 -11.06 6.12 5.51
CA TYR A 2 -11.04 5.02 6.47
C TYR A 2 -10.07 5.36 7.61
N GLU A 3 -10.32 4.86 8.81
CA GLU A 3 -9.41 5.05 9.97
C GLU A 3 -8.01 4.48 9.73
N THR A 4 -7.87 3.59 8.74
CA THR A 4 -6.62 2.97 8.32
C THR A 4 -5.82 3.79 7.31
N ASP A 5 -6.37 4.91 6.81
CA ASP A 5 -5.70 5.76 5.83
C ASP A 5 -4.50 6.50 6.45
N LEU A 6 -3.41 6.59 5.69
CA LEU A 6 -2.23 7.35 6.11
C LEU A 6 -2.55 8.86 6.16
N THR A 7 -2.18 9.49 7.28
CA THR A 7 -2.12 10.94 7.38
C THR A 7 -1.06 11.50 6.43
N ASP A 8 -1.20 12.77 6.02
CA ASP A 8 -0.24 13.40 5.11
C ASP A 8 1.18 13.42 5.68
N PHE A 9 1.32 13.58 6.99
CA PHE A 9 2.61 13.53 7.68
C PHE A 9 3.27 12.15 7.60
N GLN A 10 2.52 11.09 7.93
CA GLN A 10 3.02 9.71 7.85
C GLN A 10 3.38 9.35 6.40
N TRP A 11 2.55 9.77 5.44
CA TRP A 11 2.81 9.61 4.02
C TRP A 11 4.11 10.31 3.62
N HIS A 12 4.37 11.53 4.10
CA HIS A 12 5.59 12.28 3.81
C HIS A 12 6.86 11.58 4.31
N VAL A 13 6.80 10.91 5.46
CA VAL A 13 7.92 10.12 5.95
C VAL A 13 8.11 8.87 5.08
N MET A 14 7.02 8.14 4.80
CA MET A 14 7.09 6.88 4.04
C MET A 14 7.48 7.05 2.58
N GLN A 15 7.05 8.13 1.92
CA GLN A 15 7.33 8.34 0.50
C GLN A 15 8.83 8.40 0.19
N ASN A 16 9.67 8.83 1.14
CA ASN A 16 11.12 8.87 0.99
C ASN A 16 11.75 7.47 0.86
N ALA A 17 11.12 6.45 1.44
CA ALA A 17 11.59 5.06 1.36
C ALA A 17 11.05 4.33 0.11
N LEU A 18 10.09 4.91 -0.59
CA LEU A 18 9.45 4.30 -1.75
C LEU A 18 10.16 4.74 -3.03
N PRO A 19 10.25 3.87 -4.05
CA PRO A 19 10.71 4.27 -5.38
C PRO A 19 9.60 5.07 -6.10
N VAL A 20 9.40 6.33 -5.71
CA VAL A 20 8.33 7.21 -6.22
C VAL A 20 8.58 7.66 -7.67
N ALA A 21 9.81 7.59 -8.17
CA ALA A 21 10.22 8.14 -9.48
C ALA A 21 9.52 7.57 -10.73
N ARG A 22 8.81 6.43 -10.63
CA ARG A 22 8.11 5.83 -11.77
C ARG A 22 6.66 6.33 -11.87
N ARG A 23 6.28 6.86 -13.04
CA ARG A 23 4.89 7.20 -13.37
C ARG A 23 3.99 5.97 -13.32
N ARG A 24 2.85 6.08 -12.62
CA ARG A 24 1.91 4.99 -12.34
C ARG A 24 0.48 5.48 -12.54
N LYS A 25 -0.43 4.57 -12.91
CA LYS A 25 -1.86 4.85 -13.05
C LYS A 25 -2.54 5.14 -11.71
N TYR A 26 -2.08 4.52 -10.63
CA TYR A 26 -2.59 4.71 -9.27
C TYR A 26 -1.50 5.29 -8.38
N SER A 27 -1.90 6.16 -7.44
CA SER A 27 -0.97 6.72 -6.46
C SER A 27 -0.48 5.64 -5.51
N LEU A 28 0.80 5.69 -5.14
CA LEU A 28 1.38 4.78 -4.16
C LEU A 28 0.68 4.86 -2.80
N ARG A 29 0.16 6.04 -2.45
CA ARG A 29 -0.61 6.27 -1.23
C ARG A 29 -1.89 5.44 -1.20
N LEU A 30 -2.66 5.44 -2.28
CA LEU A 30 -3.88 4.63 -2.37
C LEU A 30 -3.58 3.13 -2.25
N ILE A 31 -2.47 2.69 -2.84
CA ILE A 31 -2.03 1.30 -2.74
C ILE A 31 -1.62 0.96 -1.30
N LEU A 32 -0.87 1.83 -0.63
CA LEU A 32 -0.51 1.62 0.79
C LEU A 32 -1.73 1.65 1.70
N ASN A 33 -2.66 2.57 1.50
CA ASN A 33 -3.91 2.59 2.26
C ASN A 33 -4.69 1.28 2.09
N ALA A 34 -4.75 0.73 0.87
CA ALA A 34 -5.37 -0.58 0.63
C ALA A 34 -4.64 -1.72 1.38
N LEU A 35 -3.30 -1.74 1.37
CA LEU A 35 -2.51 -2.73 2.13
C LEU A 35 -2.70 -2.59 3.64
N LEU A 36 -2.72 -1.36 4.16
CA LEU A 36 -2.94 -1.07 5.58
C LEU A 36 -4.35 -1.48 5.98
N TYR A 37 -5.35 -1.17 5.16
CA TYR A 37 -6.72 -1.62 5.36
C TYR A 37 -6.80 -3.14 5.46
N LEU A 38 -6.18 -3.87 4.52
CA LEU A 38 -6.13 -5.34 4.55
C LEU A 38 -5.41 -5.87 5.80
N THR A 39 -4.29 -5.27 6.18
CA THR A 39 -3.50 -5.71 7.33
C THR A 39 -4.24 -5.46 8.65
N LYS A 40 -5.00 -4.36 8.76
CA LYS A 40 -5.77 -4.01 9.95
C LYS A 40 -7.09 -4.76 10.07
N SER A 41 -7.80 -4.94 8.95
CA SER A 41 -9.09 -5.64 8.93
C SER A 41 -8.95 -7.16 8.82
N GLY A 42 -7.83 -7.67 8.29
CA GLY A 42 -7.62 -9.09 8.01
C GLY A 42 -8.53 -9.63 6.89
N CYS A 43 -9.19 -8.76 6.12
CA CYS A 43 -10.13 -9.21 5.10
C CYS A 43 -9.41 -9.81 3.87
N GLN A 44 -10.12 -10.67 3.13
CA GLN A 44 -9.59 -11.23 1.90
C GLN A 44 -9.50 -10.17 0.80
N TRP A 45 -8.51 -10.30 -0.09
CA TRP A 45 -8.28 -9.39 -1.23
C TRP A 45 -9.52 -9.15 -2.10
N ARG A 46 -10.44 -10.13 -2.20
CA ARG A 46 -11.68 -10.03 -2.96
C ARG A 46 -12.74 -9.15 -2.30
N LEU A 47 -12.63 -8.91 -1.01
CA LEU A 47 -13.52 -8.07 -0.21
C LEU A 47 -13.00 -6.64 -0.07
N LEU A 48 -11.94 -6.29 -0.79
CA LEU A 48 -11.40 -4.94 -0.78
C LEU A 48 -12.44 -3.96 -1.35
N PRO A 49 -12.73 -2.84 -0.65
CA PRO A 49 -13.67 -1.84 -1.15
C PRO A 49 -13.30 -1.31 -2.54
N HIS A 50 -14.31 -1.00 -3.35
CA HIS A 50 -14.14 -0.51 -4.73
C HIS A 50 -13.47 0.86 -4.83
N ASP A 51 -13.39 1.62 -3.73
CA ASP A 51 -12.69 2.90 -3.65
C ASP A 51 -11.16 2.74 -3.75
N PHE A 52 -10.65 1.53 -3.49
CA PHE A 52 -9.24 1.22 -3.62
C PHE A 52 -8.87 0.75 -5.03
N PRO A 53 -7.58 0.84 -5.41
CA PRO A 53 -7.11 0.24 -6.65
C PRO A 53 -7.45 -1.26 -6.69
N PRO A 54 -7.69 -1.83 -7.89
CA PRO A 54 -7.95 -3.25 -8.05
C PRO A 54 -6.92 -4.11 -7.31
N TYR A 55 -7.39 -5.11 -6.57
CA TYR A 55 -6.52 -5.99 -5.76
C TYR A 55 -5.32 -6.59 -6.52
N PRO A 56 -5.36 -6.90 -7.84
CA PRO A 56 -4.18 -7.40 -8.55
C PRO A 56 -3.02 -6.40 -8.56
N ILE A 57 -3.34 -5.11 -8.61
CA ILE A 57 -2.37 -4.01 -8.60
C ILE A 57 -1.78 -3.88 -7.20
N CYS A 58 -2.62 -3.91 -6.17
CA CYS A 58 -2.18 -3.88 -4.78
C CYS A 58 -1.25 -5.07 -4.46
N PHE A 59 -1.60 -6.27 -4.95
CA PHE A 59 -0.78 -7.48 -4.80
C PHE A 59 0.55 -7.39 -5.56
N TYR A 60 0.56 -6.90 -6.79
CA TYR A 60 1.80 -6.68 -7.52
C TYR A 60 2.75 -5.73 -6.75
N PHE A 61 2.18 -4.67 -6.18
CA PHE A 61 2.95 -3.72 -5.37
C PHE A 61 3.44 -4.30 -4.05
N SER A 62 2.63 -5.11 -3.34
CA SER A 62 3.06 -5.72 -2.08
C SER A 62 4.35 -6.54 -2.28
N SER A 63 4.40 -7.35 -3.35
CA SER A 63 5.60 -8.12 -3.69
C SER A 63 6.81 -7.26 -4.06
N THR A 64 6.57 -6.08 -4.65
CA THR A 64 7.63 -5.15 -5.05
C THR A 64 8.17 -4.40 -3.83
N LEU A 65 7.30 -3.96 -2.93
CA LEU A 65 7.66 -3.26 -1.70
C LEU A 65 8.45 -4.15 -0.75
N VAL A 66 8.04 -5.41 -0.59
CA VAL A 66 8.76 -6.40 0.24
C VAL A 66 10.19 -6.64 -0.28
N LYS A 67 10.41 -6.53 -1.60
CA LYS A 67 11.75 -6.64 -2.19
C LYS A 67 12.57 -5.36 -2.05
N ALA A 68 11.92 -4.20 -2.05
CA ALA A 68 12.57 -2.90 -2.02
C ALA A 68 12.91 -2.42 -0.60
N MET A 69 12.15 -2.85 0.41
CA MET A 69 12.45 -2.51 1.80
C MET A 69 13.62 -3.36 2.32
N PRO A 70 14.69 -2.73 2.86
CA PRO A 70 15.86 -3.45 3.39
C PRO A 70 15.54 -4.27 4.64
N PHE A 71 14.41 -4.01 5.30
CA PHE A 71 13.87 -4.85 6.35
C PHE A 71 13.14 -6.04 5.72
N ARG A 72 13.89 -7.12 5.44
CA ARG A 72 13.30 -8.46 5.33
C ARG A 72 12.66 -8.79 6.68
N ALA A 73 11.38 -8.48 6.83
CA ALA A 73 10.55 -9.04 7.89
C ALA A 73 10.51 -10.56 7.64
N ARG A 74 11.30 -11.29 8.41
CA ARG A 74 11.19 -12.74 8.56
C ARG A 74 9.85 -12.99 9.26
N LEU A 75 8.82 -13.30 8.49
CA LEU A 75 7.66 -14.05 8.98
C LEU A 75 8.02 -15.54 8.94
#